data_AF-A0A7S1G446-F1
#
_entry.id   AF-A0A7S1G446-F1
#
_cell.length_a   1.000
_cell.length_b   1.000
_cell.length_c   1.000
_cell.angle_alpha   90.00
_cell.angle_beta   90.00
_cell.angle_gamma   90.00
#
_symmetry.space_group_name_H-M   'P 1'
#
loop_
_entity.id
_entity.type
_entity.pdbx_description
1 polymer ?
#
loop_
_entity_poly.entity_id
_entity_poly.type
_entity_poly.pdbx_seq_one_letter_code
_entity_poly.pdbx_strand_id
1 'polypeptide(L)'
;HRLLLRLVLPDGAENVATALECIDMLLVRRREYKTETAAAFVKRLLLVTPHLPPHCGLATLACARDLIQRYPGTQQLLDSTEDRTMTATYAVEEDAPDKCNALSSSAWELVALSAHYHPVVASSATAAAAGERLSLVDKPARLMREFDASDGGFNPPIRLPAKHPLASKVAKGKTHIVIPKPPLTASRMVRASEAEVADKQDVGAGRKMLFAQYAREATRFALQSELLALRRTLARHAEWRAARKPAAAAANGSGGKAKATATKRKRGGGGGGGEPRAKA
;
A
#
# COMPACT_ATOMS: atom_id res chain seq x y z
N HIS A 1 -11.96 -9.57 26.32
CA HIS A 1 -10.65 -9.86 25.70
C HIS A 1 -10.75 -10.23 24.20
N ARG A 2 -11.79 -10.93 23.71
CA ARG A 2 -12.09 -11.07 22.26
C ARG A 2 -12.34 -9.74 21.54
N LEU A 3 -12.73 -8.73 22.30
CA LEU A 3 -13.03 -7.39 21.80
C LEU A 3 -11.84 -6.72 21.09
N LEU A 4 -10.60 -7.09 21.39
CA LEU A 4 -9.44 -6.52 20.70
C LEU A 4 -9.40 -6.90 19.23
N LEU A 5 -9.78 -8.14 18.88
CA LEU A 5 -9.84 -8.56 17.48
C LEU A 5 -11.00 -7.89 16.73
N ARG A 6 -12.04 -7.44 17.45
CA ARG A 6 -13.14 -6.66 16.86
C ARG A 6 -12.75 -5.22 16.52
N LEU A 7 -11.62 -4.71 17.02
CA LEU A 7 -11.12 -3.38 16.65
C LEU A 7 -10.71 -3.29 15.17
N VAL A 8 -10.52 -4.43 14.50
CA VAL A 8 -10.25 -4.52 13.06
C VAL A 8 -11.48 -4.14 12.20
N LEU A 9 -12.69 -4.22 12.77
CA LEU A 9 -13.91 -3.86 12.04
C LEU A 9 -13.95 -2.34 11.80
N PRO A 10 -14.56 -1.87 10.70
CA PRO A 10 -14.59 -0.45 10.34
C PRO A 10 -15.17 0.45 11.43
N ASP A 11 -16.16 -0.03 12.19
CA ASP A 11 -16.78 0.70 13.32
C ASP A 11 -15.90 0.69 14.59
N GLY A 12 -14.80 -0.06 14.58
CA GLY A 12 -13.92 -0.29 15.72
C GLY A 12 -12.85 0.77 15.94
N ALA A 13 -12.55 1.59 14.93
CA ALA A 13 -11.44 2.56 14.97
C ALA A 13 -11.62 3.63 16.07
N GLU A 14 -12.84 4.08 16.32
CA GLU A 14 -13.17 5.05 17.37
C GLU A 14 -12.89 4.51 18.77
N ASN A 15 -13.05 3.19 18.95
CA ASN A 15 -12.89 2.51 20.23
C ASN A 15 -11.44 2.17 20.56
N VAL A 16 -10.50 2.37 19.62
CA VAL A 16 -9.08 2.04 19.82
C VAL A 16 -8.48 2.86 20.95
N ALA A 17 -8.79 4.16 21.04
CA ALA A 17 -8.26 5.02 22.10
C ALA A 17 -8.66 4.52 23.50
N THR A 18 -9.95 4.26 23.70
CA THR A 18 -10.48 3.74 24.97
C THR A 18 -9.94 2.34 25.28
N ALA A 19 -9.81 1.47 24.27
CA ALA A 19 -9.25 0.14 24.45
C ALA A 19 -7.78 0.20 24.92
N LEU A 20 -6.97 1.09 24.34
CA LEU A 20 -5.58 1.28 24.74
C LEU A 20 -5.47 1.88 26.15
N GLU A 21 -6.34 2.81 26.53
CA GLU A 21 -6.40 3.32 27.92
C GLU A 21 -6.78 2.23 28.92
N CYS A 22 -7.75 1.37 28.57
CA CYS A 22 -8.11 0.22 29.39
C CYS A 22 -6.93 -0.75 29.55
N ILE A 23 -6.16 -1.00 28.49
CA ILE A 23 -4.96 -1.86 28.54
C ILE A 23 -3.87 -1.22 29.39
N ASP A 24 -3.64 0.09 29.25
CA ASP A 24 -2.70 0.84 30.10
C ASP A 24 -3.09 0.71 31.59
N MET A 25 -4.36 0.94 31.92
CA MET A 25 -4.84 0.77 33.29
C MET A 25 -4.73 -0.68 33.80
N LEU A 26 -4.98 -1.66 32.93
CA LEU A 26 -4.99 -3.07 33.31
C LEU A 26 -3.58 -3.64 33.46
N LEU A 27 -2.69 -3.47 32.48
CA LEU A 27 -1.37 -4.11 32.44
C LEU A 27 -0.22 -3.17 32.85
N VAL A 28 -0.37 -1.86 32.66
CA VAL A 28 0.68 -0.86 32.95
C VAL A 28 0.48 -0.22 34.33
N ARG A 29 -0.70 -0.25 34.93
CA ARG A 29 -0.87 0.21 36.32
C ARG A 29 -0.87 -0.92 37.34
N ARG A 30 -1.45 -2.08 37.00
CA ARG A 30 -1.49 -3.26 37.88
C ARG A 30 -0.47 -4.31 37.42
N ARG A 31 0.57 -4.57 38.22
CA ARG A 31 1.66 -5.50 37.88
C ARG A 31 1.42 -6.92 38.42
N GLU A 32 0.21 -7.45 38.28
CA GLU A 32 -0.19 -8.71 38.94
C GLU A 32 -0.48 -9.88 37.98
N TYR A 33 -0.25 -9.69 36.68
CA TYR A 33 -0.59 -10.69 35.66
C TYR A 33 0.53 -11.66 35.36
N LYS A 34 0.15 -12.91 35.02
CA LYS A 34 1.07 -13.92 34.53
C LYS A 34 1.68 -13.49 33.20
N THR A 35 2.91 -13.93 32.96
CA THR A 35 3.65 -13.65 31.73
C THR A 35 2.90 -14.12 30.49
N GLU A 36 2.22 -15.27 30.56
CA GLU A 36 1.39 -15.83 29.48
C GLU A 36 0.24 -14.90 29.10
N THR A 37 -0.44 -14.33 30.09
CA THR A 37 -1.52 -13.34 29.90
C THR A 37 -0.99 -12.11 29.18
N ALA A 38 0.14 -11.56 29.63
CA ALA A 38 0.76 -10.39 29.02
C ALA A 38 1.20 -10.68 27.58
N ALA A 39 1.81 -11.84 27.33
CA ALA A 39 2.21 -12.28 25.99
C ALA A 39 0.99 -12.41 25.04
N ALA A 40 -0.14 -12.91 25.54
CA ALA A 40 -1.37 -13.00 24.78
C ALA A 40 -1.88 -11.64 24.31
N PHE A 41 -1.87 -10.64 25.22
CA PHE A 41 -2.26 -9.28 24.88
C PHE A 41 -1.30 -8.64 23.88
N VAL A 42 0.01 -8.78 24.10
CA VAL A 42 1.03 -8.29 23.15
C VAL A 42 0.81 -8.88 21.77
N LYS A 43 0.68 -10.21 21.67
CA LYS A 43 0.50 -10.92 20.41
C LYS A 43 -0.78 -10.48 19.68
N ARG A 44 -1.89 -10.30 20.41
CA ARG A 44 -3.15 -9.79 19.83
C ARG A 44 -3.05 -8.34 19.36
N LEU A 45 -2.38 -7.46 20.12
CA LEU A 45 -2.15 -6.07 19.70
C LEU A 45 -1.30 -6.01 18.42
N LEU A 46 -0.26 -6.83 18.33
CA LEU A 46 0.58 -6.95 17.15
C LEU A 46 -0.20 -7.49 15.94
N LEU A 47 -1.14 -8.42 16.13
CA LEU A 47 -2.02 -8.90 15.06
C LEU A 47 -3.00 -7.85 14.56
N VAL A 48 -3.51 -6.98 15.44
CA VAL A 48 -4.49 -5.95 15.09
C VAL A 48 -3.82 -4.75 14.41
N THR A 49 -2.56 -4.44 14.77
CA THR A 49 -1.82 -3.26 14.31
C THR A 49 -1.79 -3.07 12.78
N PRO A 50 -1.51 -4.09 11.95
CA PRO A 50 -1.47 -3.95 10.49
C PRO A 50 -2.81 -3.63 9.83
N HIS A 51 -3.92 -3.90 10.53
CA HIS A 51 -5.27 -3.67 10.01
C HIS A 51 -5.82 -2.29 10.38
N LEU A 52 -5.16 -1.58 11.28
CA LEU A 52 -5.58 -0.27 11.74
C LEU A 52 -5.03 0.86 10.85
N PRO A 53 -5.69 2.03 10.86
CA PRO A 53 -5.11 3.26 10.33
C PRO A 53 -3.74 3.56 10.97
N PRO A 54 -2.84 4.32 10.31
CA PRO A 54 -1.44 4.45 10.73
C PRO A 54 -1.30 5.10 12.11
N HIS A 55 -2.15 6.06 12.45
CA HIS A 55 -2.17 6.72 13.75
C HIS A 55 -2.58 5.78 14.89
N CYS A 56 -3.62 4.98 14.68
CA CYS A 56 -4.07 3.93 15.60
C CYS A 56 -3.02 2.82 15.73
N GLY A 57 -2.42 2.40 14.60
CA GLY A 57 -1.38 1.39 14.56
C GLY A 57 -0.14 1.80 15.34
N LEU A 58 0.32 3.06 15.21
CA LEU A 58 1.44 3.60 16.00
C LEU A 58 1.17 3.54 17.51
N ALA A 59 -0.02 3.98 17.94
CA ALA A 59 -0.39 3.96 19.35
C ALA A 59 -0.48 2.53 19.91
N THR A 60 -1.01 1.60 19.11
CA THR A 60 -1.11 0.18 19.46
C THR A 60 0.28 -0.47 19.55
N LEU A 61 1.16 -0.18 18.60
CA LEU A 61 2.54 -0.65 18.59
C LEU A 61 3.35 -0.11 19.78
N ALA A 62 3.19 1.17 20.12
CA ALA A 62 3.84 1.78 21.27
C ALA A 62 3.41 1.07 22.58
N CYS A 63 2.11 0.84 22.75
CA CYS A 63 1.58 0.10 23.89
C CYS A 63 2.12 -1.34 23.94
N ALA A 64 2.15 -2.05 22.81
CA ALA A 64 2.71 -3.40 22.75
C ALA A 64 4.21 -3.43 23.13
N ARG A 65 4.98 -2.44 22.68
CA ARG A 65 6.40 -2.30 23.02
C ARG A 65 6.63 -2.02 24.51
N ASP A 66 5.79 -1.17 25.12
CA ASP A 66 5.84 -0.90 26.56
C ASP A 66 5.54 -2.16 27.37
N LEU A 67 4.59 -2.98 26.94
CA LEU A 67 4.30 -4.28 27.55
C LEU A 67 5.48 -5.24 27.43
N ILE A 68 6.15 -5.28 26.27
CA ILE A 68 7.32 -6.15 26.06
C ILE A 68 8.45 -5.80 27.03
N GLN A 69 8.72 -4.50 27.22
CA GLN A 69 9.76 -4.06 28.15
C GLN A 69 9.38 -4.27 29.61
N ARG A 70 8.09 -4.19 29.94
CA ARG A 70 7.61 -4.32 31.30
C ARG A 70 7.58 -5.77 31.77
N TYR A 71 7.30 -6.70 30.86
CA TYR A 71 7.22 -8.13 31.13
C TYR A 71 8.36 -8.85 30.39
N PRO A 72 9.55 -9.03 30.98
CA PRO A 72 10.71 -9.57 30.28
C PRO A 72 10.49 -10.97 29.70
N GLY A 73 9.64 -11.80 30.32
CA GLY A 73 9.31 -13.11 29.76
C GLY A 73 8.51 -13.06 28.45
N THR A 74 7.97 -11.91 28.06
CA THR A 74 7.37 -11.70 26.73
C THR A 74 8.40 -11.41 25.65
N GLN A 75 9.66 -11.12 26.00
CA GLN A 75 10.75 -10.96 25.03
C GLN A 75 11.01 -12.25 24.25
N GLN A 76 10.60 -13.41 24.78
CA GLN A 76 10.59 -14.68 24.07
C GLN A 76 9.79 -14.62 22.75
N LEU A 77 8.84 -13.69 22.60
CA LEU A 77 8.12 -13.47 21.34
C LEU A 77 9.02 -12.89 20.23
N LEU A 78 10.10 -12.19 20.59
CA LEU A 78 11.03 -11.57 19.65
C LEU A 78 12.09 -12.54 19.14
N ASP A 79 12.34 -13.62 19.87
CA ASP A 79 13.31 -14.65 19.47
C ASP A 79 12.82 -15.46 18.26
N SER A 80 13.75 -16.10 17.55
CA SER A 80 13.42 -17.06 16.50
C SER A 80 12.70 -18.29 17.07
N THR A 81 11.75 -18.84 16.31
CA THR A 81 11.08 -20.11 16.67
C THR A 81 11.91 -21.34 16.33
N GLU A 82 12.96 -21.21 15.52
CA GLU A 82 13.78 -22.35 15.03
C GLU A 82 14.46 -23.11 16.16
N ASP A 83 14.89 -22.40 17.21
CA ASP A 83 15.53 -23.01 18.39
C ASP A 83 14.52 -23.58 19.41
N ARG A 84 13.21 -23.43 19.14
CA ARG A 84 12.13 -23.79 20.06
C ARG A 84 11.38 -25.02 19.56
N THR A 85 11.60 -26.15 20.21
CA THR A 85 10.76 -27.35 20.09
C THR A 85 9.46 -27.17 20.88
N MET A 86 8.62 -26.22 20.44
CA MET A 86 7.30 -26.00 21.04
C MET A 86 6.24 -26.84 20.33
N THR A 87 5.62 -27.76 21.06
CA THR A 87 4.55 -28.66 20.56
C THR A 87 3.22 -27.93 20.34
N ALA A 88 2.98 -26.81 21.03
CA ALA A 88 1.69 -26.14 21.06
C ALA A 88 1.58 -25.03 20.02
N THR A 89 0.49 -25.01 19.25
CA THR A 89 0.16 -23.93 18.32
C THR A 89 -0.57 -22.78 19.03
N TYR A 90 -0.35 -21.56 18.54
CA TYR A 90 -1.02 -20.37 19.06
C TYR A 90 -2.50 -20.32 18.61
N ALA A 91 -3.41 -20.21 19.57
CA ALA A 91 -4.85 -20.14 19.35
C ALA A 91 -5.36 -18.71 19.52
N VAL A 92 -5.56 -18.00 18.40
CA VAL A 92 -6.01 -16.60 18.37
C VAL A 92 -7.41 -16.45 18.98
N GLU A 93 -8.32 -17.37 18.64
CA GLU A 93 -9.75 -17.34 18.98
C GLU A 93 -10.09 -17.72 20.42
N GLU A 94 -9.10 -18.18 21.20
CA GLU A 94 -9.29 -18.60 22.58
C GLU A 94 -9.74 -17.42 23.45
N ASP A 95 -10.77 -17.62 24.26
CA ASP A 95 -11.26 -16.56 25.14
C ASP A 95 -10.23 -16.27 26.24
N ALA A 96 -9.83 -17.30 27.00
CA ALA A 96 -8.87 -17.10 28.08
C ALA A 96 -7.48 -16.70 27.53
N PRO A 97 -6.96 -15.49 27.85
CA PRO A 97 -5.64 -15.07 27.38
C PRO A 97 -4.53 -16.00 27.87
N ASP A 98 -4.69 -16.62 29.03
CA ASP A 98 -3.73 -17.57 29.59
C ASP A 98 -3.61 -18.86 28.76
N LYS A 99 -4.66 -19.26 28.03
CA LYS A 99 -4.73 -20.54 27.31
C LYS A 99 -4.38 -20.44 25.82
N CYS A 100 -4.11 -19.24 25.32
CA CYS A 100 -3.88 -19.05 23.89
C CYS A 100 -2.51 -19.55 23.41
N ASN A 101 -1.59 -19.87 24.32
CA ASN A 101 -0.20 -20.27 24.01
C ASN A 101 0.57 -19.23 23.18
N ALA A 102 0.49 -17.94 23.54
CA ALA A 102 1.17 -16.88 22.78
C ALA A 102 2.69 -17.07 22.68
N LEU A 103 3.33 -17.54 23.76
CA LEU A 103 4.79 -17.72 23.84
C LEU A 103 5.35 -18.81 22.92
N SER A 104 4.50 -19.69 22.38
CA SER A 104 4.93 -20.68 21.38
C SER A 104 5.02 -20.10 19.96
N SER A 105 4.59 -18.85 19.75
CA SER A 105 4.67 -18.14 18.48
C SER A 105 5.70 -17.01 18.54
N SER A 106 6.32 -16.69 17.40
CA SER A 106 7.13 -15.47 17.23
C SER A 106 6.29 -14.28 16.75
N ALA A 107 6.70 -13.07 17.09
CA ALA A 107 6.09 -11.80 16.70
C ALA A 107 6.42 -11.39 15.24
N TRP A 108 6.08 -12.25 14.26
CA TRP A 108 6.32 -12.01 12.84
C TRP A 108 5.61 -10.77 12.30
N GLU A 109 4.57 -10.30 12.98
CA GLU A 109 3.84 -9.09 12.63
C GLU A 109 4.74 -7.85 12.67
N LEU A 110 5.76 -7.82 13.55
CA LEU A 110 6.75 -6.73 13.59
C LEU A 110 7.56 -6.66 12.30
N VAL A 111 7.91 -7.82 11.72
CA VAL A 111 8.62 -7.89 10.44
C VAL A 111 7.72 -7.38 9.32
N ALA A 112 6.44 -7.75 9.30
CA ALA A 112 5.50 -7.20 8.32
C ALA A 112 5.34 -5.67 8.47
N LEU A 113 5.27 -5.17 9.71
CA LEU A 113 5.16 -3.73 10.02
C LEU A 113 6.44 -2.95 9.71
N SER A 114 7.61 -3.60 9.67
CA SER A 114 8.87 -2.95 9.24
C SER A 114 8.81 -2.46 7.78
N ALA A 115 7.96 -3.08 6.95
CA ALA A 115 7.72 -2.69 5.56
C ALA A 115 6.48 -1.78 5.39
N HIS A 116 5.97 -1.19 6.47
CA HIS A 116 4.79 -0.34 6.43
C HIS A 116 5.05 0.97 5.65
N TYR A 117 4.03 1.47 4.94
CA TYR A 117 4.16 2.68 4.11
C TYR A 117 4.49 3.94 4.93
N HIS A 118 4.01 4.01 6.17
CA HIS A 118 4.28 5.12 7.07
C HIS A 118 5.69 4.96 7.70
N PRO A 119 6.62 5.90 7.47
CA PRO A 119 8.02 5.74 7.87
C PRO A 119 8.23 5.63 9.39
N VAL A 120 7.39 6.30 10.19
CA VAL A 120 7.48 6.22 11.66
C VAL A 120 6.98 4.86 12.17
N VAL A 121 5.99 4.27 11.51
CA VAL A 121 5.50 2.91 11.86
C VAL A 121 6.60 1.91 11.58
N ALA A 122 7.18 1.98 10.37
CA ALA A 122 8.28 1.12 9.95
C ALA A 122 9.47 1.23 10.92
N SER A 123 9.93 2.46 11.21
CA SER A 123 11.05 2.69 12.12
C SER A 123 10.75 2.25 13.56
N SER A 124 9.52 2.42 14.03
CA SER A 124 9.14 2.00 15.38
C SER A 124 9.02 0.48 15.47
N ALA A 125 8.54 -0.19 14.41
CA ALA A 125 8.45 -1.64 14.35
C ALA A 125 9.84 -2.28 14.29
N THR A 126 10.78 -1.71 13.52
CA THR A 126 12.18 -2.17 13.51
C THR A 126 12.84 -2.01 14.88
N ALA A 127 12.61 -0.87 15.55
CA ALA A 127 13.14 -0.65 16.90
C ALA A 127 12.49 -1.60 17.93
N ALA A 128 11.20 -1.90 17.80
CA ALA A 128 10.51 -2.87 18.63
C ALA A 128 11.06 -4.30 18.43
N ALA A 129 11.34 -4.69 17.17
CA ALA A 129 11.94 -5.98 16.85
C ALA A 129 13.37 -6.12 17.39
N ALA A 130 14.14 -5.03 17.40
CA ALA A 130 15.48 -4.98 18.00
C ALA A 130 15.44 -4.96 19.55
N GLY A 131 14.26 -4.91 20.17
CA GLY A 131 14.12 -4.83 21.62
C GLY A 131 14.56 -3.48 22.22
N GLU A 132 14.73 -2.45 21.40
CA GLU A 132 15.13 -1.12 21.87
C GLU A 132 14.04 -0.50 22.74
N ARG A 133 14.41 0.45 23.61
CA ARG A 133 13.46 1.24 24.41
C ARG A 133 13.01 2.51 23.68
N LEU A 134 11.70 2.81 23.65
CA LEU A 134 11.26 4.12 23.16
C LEU A 134 11.76 5.18 24.12
N SER A 135 12.30 6.28 23.60
CA SER A 135 12.65 7.44 24.42
C SER A 135 11.44 8.25 24.86
N LEU A 136 10.22 7.91 24.40
CA LEU A 136 9.06 8.76 24.60
C LEU A 136 7.85 7.98 25.12
N VAL A 137 7.60 8.22 26.40
CA VAL A 137 6.40 7.94 27.20
C VAL A 137 5.23 8.76 26.65
N ASP A 138 4.88 8.58 25.38
CA ASP A 138 3.75 9.27 24.79
C ASP A 138 2.49 8.46 24.97
N LYS A 139 1.51 9.06 25.64
CA LYS A 139 0.18 8.48 25.79
C LYS A 139 -0.37 8.13 24.40
N PRO A 140 -1.01 6.97 24.23
CA PRO A 140 -1.52 6.52 22.92
C PRO A 140 -2.42 7.57 22.25
N ALA A 141 -3.22 8.31 23.03
CA ALA A 141 -4.05 9.40 22.54
C ALA A 141 -3.26 10.54 21.86
N ARG A 142 -2.05 10.85 22.34
CA ARG A 142 -1.18 11.86 21.74
C ARG A 142 -0.67 11.41 20.38
N LEU A 143 -0.18 10.16 20.29
CA LEU A 143 0.29 9.57 19.04
C LEU A 143 -0.84 9.52 18.00
N MET A 144 -2.05 9.15 18.42
CA MET A 144 -3.21 9.14 17.52
C MET A 144 -3.51 10.52 16.94
N ARG A 145 -3.40 11.58 17.75
CA ARG A 145 -3.64 12.96 17.31
C ARG A 145 -2.51 13.52 16.43
N GLU A 146 -1.26 13.20 16.74
CA GLU A 146 -0.09 13.75 16.03
C GLU A 146 0.12 13.12 14.64
N PHE A 147 -0.25 11.84 14.50
CA PHE A 147 -0.06 11.06 13.28
C PHE A 147 -1.36 10.85 12.49
N ASP A 148 -2.45 11.54 12.86
CA ASP A 148 -3.70 11.45 12.13
C ASP A 148 -3.53 11.93 10.69
N ALA A 149 -3.98 11.10 9.74
CA ALA A 149 -3.86 11.35 8.31
C ALA A 149 -5.23 11.68 7.67
N SER A 150 -6.28 11.84 8.48
CA SER A 150 -7.66 12.09 8.02
C SER A 150 -7.77 13.39 7.21
N ASP A 151 -6.99 14.41 7.54
CA ASP A 151 -6.96 15.71 6.86
C ASP A 151 -6.08 15.72 5.58
N GLY A 152 -5.56 14.57 5.14
CA GLY A 152 -4.89 14.44 3.84
C GLY A 152 -3.39 14.75 3.83
N GLY A 153 -2.72 14.71 5.00
CA GLY A 153 -1.27 14.84 5.12
C GLY A 153 -0.67 13.75 5.99
N PHE A 154 0.40 13.09 5.52
CA PHE A 154 1.18 12.18 6.34
C PHE A 154 2.27 12.94 7.09
N ASN A 155 2.41 12.67 8.37
CA ASN A 155 3.43 13.27 9.23
C ASN A 155 4.42 12.18 9.70
N PRO A 156 5.66 12.11 9.21
CA PRO A 156 6.26 12.85 8.10
C PRO A 156 5.76 12.32 6.74
N PRO A 157 5.99 13.06 5.64
CA PRO A 157 5.53 12.65 4.32
C PRO A 157 6.08 11.26 3.92
N ILE A 158 5.22 10.44 3.32
CA ILE A 158 5.60 9.11 2.83
C ILE A 158 6.69 9.25 1.77
N ARG A 159 7.73 8.40 1.87
CA ARG A 159 8.78 8.33 0.85
C ARG A 159 8.18 7.76 -0.43
N LEU A 160 8.33 8.50 -1.53
CA LEU A 160 7.94 8.00 -2.83
C LEU A 160 8.76 6.74 -3.16
N PRO A 161 8.14 5.72 -3.78
CA PRO A 161 8.87 4.53 -4.19
C PRO A 161 10.03 4.92 -5.11
N ALA A 162 11.15 4.18 -5.00
CA ALA A 162 12.31 4.41 -5.86
C ALA A 162 11.89 4.35 -7.34
N LYS A 163 12.43 5.28 -8.15
CA LYS A 163 12.14 5.31 -9.59
C LYS A 163 12.53 3.96 -10.19
N HIS A 164 11.60 3.35 -10.91
CA HIS A 164 11.85 2.08 -11.60
C HIS A 164 13.12 2.19 -12.46
N PRO A 165 14.04 1.20 -12.48
CA PRO A 165 15.31 1.28 -13.20
C PRO A 165 15.15 1.55 -14.70
N LEU A 166 14.00 1.16 -15.27
CA LEU A 166 13.66 1.43 -16.68
C LEU A 166 12.83 2.71 -16.89
N ALA A 167 12.46 3.47 -15.86
CA ALA A 167 11.63 4.67 -16.01
C ALA A 167 12.28 5.72 -16.93
N SER A 168 13.62 5.83 -16.87
CA SER A 168 14.40 6.70 -17.78
C SER A 168 14.35 6.24 -19.24
N LYS A 169 14.19 4.94 -19.48
CA LYS A 169 14.06 4.35 -20.81
C LYS A 169 12.63 4.46 -21.33
N VAL A 170 11.62 4.38 -20.45
CA VAL A 170 10.20 4.63 -20.78
C VAL A 170 10.04 6.06 -21.29
N ALA A 171 10.58 7.03 -20.56
CA ALA A 171 10.49 8.45 -20.91
C ALA A 171 11.20 8.79 -22.25
N LYS A 172 12.23 8.01 -22.62
CA LYS A 172 12.95 8.12 -23.89
C LYS A 172 12.30 7.31 -25.03
N GLY A 173 11.13 6.71 -24.82
CA GLY A 173 10.44 5.87 -25.81
C GLY A 173 11.19 4.58 -26.16
N LYS A 174 12.23 4.22 -25.41
CA LYS A 174 13.10 3.04 -25.63
C LYS A 174 12.70 1.86 -24.73
N THR A 175 11.43 1.78 -24.34
CA THR A 175 10.86 0.54 -23.81
C THR A 175 10.20 -0.21 -24.94
N HIS A 176 11.04 -0.81 -25.77
CA HIS A 176 10.65 -2.06 -26.40
C HIS A 176 10.55 -3.09 -25.26
N ILE A 177 9.47 -3.07 -24.48
CA ILE A 177 8.97 -4.35 -23.98
C ILE A 177 8.59 -5.05 -25.26
N VAL A 178 9.52 -5.84 -25.80
CA VAL A 178 9.17 -6.87 -26.78
C VAL A 178 8.30 -7.82 -25.98
N ILE A 179 7.01 -7.48 -25.84
CA ILE A 179 5.99 -8.51 -25.85
C ILE A 179 6.30 -9.15 -27.20
N PRO A 180 6.84 -10.38 -27.25
CA PRO A 180 6.96 -11.04 -28.54
C PRO A 180 5.58 -10.90 -29.15
N LYS A 181 5.49 -10.19 -30.29
CA LYS A 181 4.25 -10.25 -31.07
C LYS A 181 3.97 -11.74 -31.12
N PRO A 182 2.82 -12.22 -30.63
CA PRO A 182 2.50 -13.62 -30.82
C PRO A 182 2.71 -13.83 -32.32
N PRO A 183 3.51 -14.84 -32.68
CA PRO A 183 3.85 -15.03 -34.08
C PRO A 183 2.52 -14.95 -34.83
N LEU A 184 2.43 -14.08 -35.84
CA LEU A 184 1.28 -13.87 -36.74
C LEU A 184 1.05 -15.12 -37.62
N THR A 185 1.17 -16.26 -36.95
CA THR A 185 1.56 -17.58 -37.39
C THR A 185 1.27 -18.54 -36.24
N ALA A 186 0.35 -18.25 -35.31
CA ALA A 186 -0.23 -19.28 -34.43
C ALA A 186 -0.76 -20.45 -35.28
N SER A 187 -1.39 -20.16 -36.43
CA SER A 187 -1.78 -21.16 -37.43
C SER A 187 -0.60 -21.86 -38.12
N ARG A 188 0.58 -21.22 -38.23
CA ARG A 188 1.76 -21.80 -38.89
C ARG A 188 2.61 -22.61 -37.92
N MET A 189 2.69 -22.21 -36.65
CA MET A 189 3.23 -23.01 -35.55
C MET A 189 2.36 -24.23 -35.27
N VAL A 190 1.03 -24.08 -35.30
CA VAL A 190 0.13 -25.22 -35.20
C VAL A 190 0.29 -26.15 -36.39
N ARG A 191 0.27 -25.66 -37.64
CA ARG A 191 0.54 -26.51 -38.81
C ARG A 191 1.92 -27.19 -38.78
N ALA A 192 2.95 -26.50 -38.28
CA ALA A 192 4.28 -27.09 -38.10
C ALA A 192 4.28 -28.17 -37.01
N SER A 193 3.63 -27.93 -35.87
CA SER A 193 3.51 -28.91 -34.78
C SER A 193 2.60 -30.09 -35.12
N GLU A 194 1.54 -29.88 -35.90
CA GLU A 194 0.65 -30.92 -36.40
C GLU A 194 1.37 -31.81 -37.42
N ALA A 195 2.20 -31.21 -38.30
CA ALA A 195 3.05 -31.95 -39.23
C ALA A 195 4.13 -32.79 -38.50
N GLU A 196 4.78 -32.23 -37.48
CA GLU A 196 5.79 -32.94 -36.68
C GLU A 196 5.20 -34.09 -35.83
N VAL A 197 3.95 -33.96 -35.37
CA VAL A 197 3.25 -35.01 -34.60
C VAL A 197 2.68 -36.09 -35.53
N ALA A 198 2.32 -35.74 -36.76
CA ALA A 198 1.87 -36.69 -37.78
C ALA A 198 3.01 -37.62 -38.25
N ASP A 199 4.23 -37.11 -38.34
CA ASP A 199 5.42 -37.84 -38.81
C ASP A 199 5.96 -38.87 -37.79
N LYS A 200 5.66 -38.67 -36.49
CA LYS A 200 6.09 -39.60 -35.43
C LYS A 200 5.17 -40.83 -35.37
N GLN A 201 5.66 -41.97 -35.88
CA GLN A 201 4.93 -43.24 -35.90
C GLN A 201 4.73 -43.88 -34.51
N ASP A 202 5.55 -43.52 -33.51
CA ASP A 202 5.59 -44.20 -32.19
C ASP A 202 4.64 -43.66 -31.11
N VAL A 203 3.80 -42.67 -31.41
CA VAL A 203 2.89 -42.08 -30.40
C VAL A 203 1.49 -42.65 -30.56
N GLY A 204 1.01 -43.38 -29.54
CA GLY A 204 -0.35 -43.97 -29.53
C GLY A 204 -1.46 -42.94 -29.76
N ALA A 205 -2.50 -43.34 -30.51
CA ALA A 205 -3.55 -42.46 -31.05
C ALA A 205 -4.22 -41.53 -30.02
N GLY A 206 -4.43 -42.01 -28.78
CA GLY A 206 -5.01 -41.19 -27.70
C GLY A 206 -4.12 -40.03 -27.25
N ARG A 207 -2.79 -40.21 -27.25
CA ARG A 207 -1.84 -39.13 -26.92
C ARG A 207 -1.73 -38.10 -28.04
N LYS A 208 -1.84 -38.53 -29.30
CA LYS A 208 -1.90 -37.63 -30.47
C LYS A 208 -3.14 -36.72 -30.40
N MET A 209 -4.31 -37.26 -30.01
CA MET A 209 -5.53 -36.46 -29.83
C MET A 209 -5.43 -35.43 -28.70
N LEU A 210 -4.89 -35.82 -27.54
CA LEU A 210 -4.70 -34.91 -26.40
C LEU A 210 -3.75 -33.76 -26.74
N PHE A 211 -2.64 -34.04 -27.43
CA PHE A 211 -1.72 -33.00 -27.89
C PHE A 211 -2.37 -32.07 -28.93
N ALA A 212 -3.16 -32.61 -29.86
CA ALA A 212 -3.90 -31.79 -30.83
C ALA A 212 -5.01 -30.94 -30.17
N GLN A 213 -5.66 -31.44 -29.11
CA GLN A 213 -6.62 -30.65 -28.34
C GLN A 213 -5.94 -29.52 -27.57
N TYR A 214 -4.82 -29.81 -26.91
CA TYR A 214 -4.03 -28.82 -26.19
C TYR A 214 -3.50 -27.71 -27.13
N ALA A 215 -3.00 -28.07 -28.32
CA ALA A 215 -2.56 -27.10 -29.33
C ALA A 215 -3.71 -26.19 -29.82
N ARG A 216 -4.93 -26.73 -29.96
CA ARG A 216 -6.13 -25.96 -30.31
C ARG A 216 -6.57 -25.00 -29.20
N GLU A 217 -6.46 -25.42 -27.94
CA GLU A 217 -6.79 -24.55 -26.79
C GLU A 217 -5.75 -23.43 -26.60
N ALA A 218 -4.46 -23.74 -26.77
CA ALA A 218 -3.39 -22.75 -26.72
C ALA A 218 -3.53 -21.66 -27.80
N THR A 219 -3.95 -22.01 -29.02
CA THR A 219 -4.21 -21.03 -30.09
C THR A 219 -5.44 -20.17 -29.82
N ARG A 220 -6.51 -20.77 -29.26
CA ARG A 220 -7.71 -20.01 -28.86
C ARG A 220 -7.37 -18.97 -27.80
N PHE A 221 -6.55 -19.35 -26.82
CA PHE A 221 -6.08 -18.43 -25.78
C PHE A 221 -5.20 -17.30 -26.37
N ALA A 222 -4.28 -17.63 -27.27
CA ALA A 222 -3.44 -16.65 -27.95
C ALA A 222 -4.27 -15.63 -28.75
N LEU A 223 -5.24 -16.08 -29.55
CA LEU A 223 -6.14 -15.21 -30.32
C LEU A 223 -7.02 -14.32 -29.42
N GLN A 224 -7.53 -14.86 -28.31
CA GLN A 224 -8.30 -14.08 -27.34
C GLN A 224 -7.46 -12.98 -26.70
N SER A 225 -6.18 -13.26 -26.40
CA SER A 225 -5.27 -12.26 -25.84
C SER A 225 -4.97 -11.12 -26.81
N GLU A 226 -4.81 -11.41 -28.11
CA GLU A 226 -4.61 -10.41 -29.15
C GLU A 226 -5.86 -9.52 -29.33
N LEU A 227 -7.05 -10.12 -29.37
CA LEU A 227 -8.30 -9.37 -29.46
C LEU A 227 -8.51 -8.44 -28.27
N LEU A 228 -8.17 -8.88 -27.05
CA LEU A 228 -8.24 -8.05 -25.86
C LEU A 228 -7.23 -6.89 -25.90
N ALA A 229 -6.01 -7.14 -26.39
CA ALA A 229 -5.00 -6.11 -26.57
C ALA A 229 -5.43 -5.04 -27.59
N LEU A 230 -6.02 -5.46 -28.72
CA LEU A 230 -6.58 -4.55 -29.74
C LEU A 230 -7.79 -3.76 -29.22
N ARG A 231 -8.67 -4.37 -28.42
CA ARG A 231 -9.77 -3.65 -27.77
C ARG A 231 -9.26 -2.56 -26.84
N ARG A 232 -8.19 -2.83 -26.08
CA ARG A 232 -7.56 -1.84 -25.18
C ARG A 232 -6.88 -0.69 -25.93
N THR A 233 -6.29 -0.94 -27.11
CA THR A 233 -5.70 0.15 -27.92
C THR A 233 -6.79 0.99 -28.60
N LEU A 234 -7.85 0.36 -29.11
CA LEU A 234 -8.98 1.06 -29.69
C LEU A 234 -9.75 1.90 -28.64
N ALA A 235 -9.92 1.40 -27.42
CA ALA A 235 -10.52 2.14 -26.32
C ALA A 235 -9.71 3.41 -26.00
N ARG A 236 -8.39 3.27 -25.83
CA ARG A 236 -7.48 4.42 -25.62
C ARG A 236 -7.52 5.43 -26.77
N HIS A 237 -7.62 4.96 -28.01
CA HIS A 237 -7.74 5.84 -29.18
C HIS A 237 -9.13 6.51 -29.28
N ALA A 238 -10.19 5.87 -28.77
CA ALA A 238 -11.52 6.44 -28.66
C ALA A 238 -11.57 7.52 -27.57
N GLU A 239 -11.00 7.25 -26.39
CA GLU A 239 -10.82 8.22 -25.30
C GLU A 239 -10.01 9.44 -25.76
N TRP A 240 -8.88 9.20 -26.45
CA TRP A 240 -8.06 10.26 -27.02
C TRP A 240 -8.82 11.12 -28.05
N ARG A 241 -9.66 10.50 -28.90
CA ARG A 241 -10.51 11.23 -29.85
C ARG A 241 -11.65 12.00 -29.16
N ALA A 242 -12.25 11.44 -28.11
CA ALA A 242 -13.30 12.08 -27.33
C ALA A 242 -12.77 13.33 -26.61
N ALA A 243 -11.55 13.26 -26.05
CA ALA A 243 -10.88 14.39 -25.41
C ALA A 243 -10.55 15.56 -26.37
N ARG A 244 -10.42 15.32 -27.68
CA ARG A 244 -10.17 16.38 -28.69
C ARG A 244 -11.42 17.04 -29.25
N LYS A 245 -12.60 16.40 -29.20
CA LYS A 245 -13.85 16.98 -29.73
C LYS A 245 -14.33 18.29 -29.05
N PRO A 246 -14.10 18.57 -27.75
CA PRO A 246 -14.51 19.87 -27.19
C PRO A 246 -13.63 21.05 -27.64
N ALA A 247 -12.38 20.81 -28.06
CA ALA A 247 -11.47 21.89 -28.49
C ALA A 247 -11.76 22.41 -29.91
N ALA A 248 -12.22 21.55 -30.82
CA ALA A 248 -12.57 21.95 -32.19
C ALA A 248 -13.95 22.65 -32.26
N ALA A 249 -14.88 22.35 -31.35
CA ALA A 249 -16.18 23.02 -31.29
C ALA A 249 -16.09 24.44 -30.69
N ALA A 250 -15.15 24.69 -29.76
CA ALA A 250 -14.95 26.01 -29.16
C ALA A 250 -14.26 27.02 -30.10
N ALA A 251 -13.46 26.55 -31.08
CA ALA A 251 -12.73 27.42 -31.99
C ALA A 251 -13.59 28.08 -33.10
N ASN A 252 -14.79 27.56 -33.37
CA ASN A 252 -15.68 28.07 -34.42
C ASN A 252 -16.77 29.04 -33.91
N GLY A 253 -16.74 29.46 -32.64
CA GLY A 253 -17.84 30.21 -31.99
C GLY A 253 -17.62 31.69 -31.70
N SER A 254 -16.45 32.31 -31.97
CA SER A 254 -16.19 33.70 -31.57
C SER A 254 -15.67 34.60 -32.72
N GLY A 255 -16.58 34.97 -33.61
CA GLY A 255 -16.34 35.91 -34.71
C GLY A 255 -17.29 37.12 -34.67
N GLY A 256 -17.42 37.80 -33.52
CA GLY A 256 -18.24 39.01 -33.38
C GLY A 256 -17.38 40.26 -33.19
N LYS A 257 -17.15 41.04 -34.26
CA LYS A 257 -16.45 42.34 -34.22
C LYS A 257 -17.31 43.40 -33.52
N ALA A 258 -16.83 43.95 -32.41
CA ALA A 258 -17.34 45.21 -31.84
C ALA A 258 -16.27 46.31 -32.00
N LYS A 259 -16.58 47.32 -32.82
CA LYS A 259 -15.80 48.56 -32.97
C LYS A 259 -15.94 49.41 -31.70
N ALA A 260 -14.84 49.70 -31.01
CA ALA A 260 -14.80 50.71 -29.95
C ALA A 260 -14.19 52.02 -30.49
N THR A 261 -14.97 53.09 -30.41
CA THR A 261 -14.62 54.46 -30.81
C THR A 261 -13.73 55.12 -29.74
N ALA A 262 -12.59 55.66 -30.18
CA ALA A 262 -11.63 56.35 -29.32
C ALA A 262 -12.11 57.77 -28.97
N THR A 263 -12.33 58.06 -27.68
CA THR A 263 -12.56 59.41 -27.17
C THR A 263 -11.31 59.93 -26.48
N LYS A 264 -10.66 60.88 -27.15
CA LYS A 264 -9.45 61.60 -26.74
C LYS A 264 -9.80 62.63 -25.65
N ARG A 265 -9.39 62.42 -24.39
CA ARG A 265 -9.44 63.43 -23.33
C ARG A 265 -8.05 63.89 -22.92
N LYS A 266 -7.79 65.14 -23.30
CA LYS A 266 -6.65 66.01 -23.04
C LYS A 266 -6.55 66.32 -21.54
N ARG A 267 -5.43 66.04 -20.89
CA ARG A 267 -5.07 66.65 -19.59
C ARG A 267 -3.70 67.29 -19.73
N GLY A 268 -3.71 68.62 -19.75
CA GLY A 268 -2.52 69.46 -19.64
C GLY A 268 -2.23 69.80 -18.19
N GLY A 269 -0.93 69.70 -17.87
CA GLY A 269 -0.07 70.62 -17.11
C GLY A 269 -0.60 71.56 -16.02
N GLY A 270 0.20 71.64 -14.95
CA GLY A 270 0.25 72.68 -13.91
C GLY A 270 0.45 72.01 -12.55
N GLY A 271 1.68 71.86 -12.03
CA GLY A 271 2.47 72.90 -11.32
C GLY A 271 2.19 72.78 -9.81
N GLY A 272 3.11 72.79 -8.85
CA GLY A 272 4.56 72.98 -8.77
C GLY A 272 4.99 72.85 -7.28
N GLY A 273 6.30 72.99 -7.00
CA GLY A 273 6.92 73.13 -5.67
C GLY A 273 7.32 71.78 -5.03
N GLY A 274 8.61 71.42 -4.84
CA GLY A 274 9.69 72.15 -4.15
C GLY A 274 9.54 71.84 -2.64
N GLU A 275 10.36 71.01 -1.98
CA GLU A 275 11.77 71.23 -1.61
C GLU A 275 12.41 69.94 -1.00
N PRO A 276 13.73 69.92 -0.70
CA PRO A 276 14.58 68.73 -0.80
C PRO A 276 14.88 68.06 0.55
N ARG A 277 15.24 66.78 0.52
CA ARG A 277 15.84 66.10 1.67
C ARG A 277 17.28 65.73 1.37
N ALA A 278 18.19 66.49 1.98
CA ALA A 278 19.61 66.22 2.02
C ALA A 278 19.91 64.94 2.81
N LYS A 279 21.00 64.30 2.37
CA LYS A 279 21.63 63.10 2.94
C LYS A 279 22.21 63.38 4.33
N ALA A 280 22.01 62.44 5.24
CA ALA A 280 23.02 61.83 6.11
C ALA A 280 22.38 60.58 6.74
#